data_AF-A0A6L8Q9R5-F1
#
_entry.id   AF-A0A6L8Q9R5-F1
#
_cell.length_a   1.000
_cell.length_b   1.000
_cell.length_c   1.000
_cell.angle_alpha   90.00
_cell.angle_beta   90.00
_cell.angle_gamma   90.00
#
_symmetry.space_group_name_H-M   'P 1'
#
loop_
_entity.id
_entity.type
_entity.pdbx_description
1 polymer ?
#
loop_
_entity_poly.entity_id
_entity_poly.type
_entity_poly.pdbx_seq_one_letter_code
_entity_poly.pdbx_strand_id
1 'polypeptide(L)'
;MEDLDKTLDIMERDKCTALLAENAVRLKKNNIKFTKSNKKHSQEHLDAQMVSYERLIRSLIKALVTIEKKVRLKYLVTLDDERANKLRSSWNTEVACILEDLKSKYRSVHLQRRSVEDFDDKISQNLTSAKIKVDSEVTRLQETLQNDIEGSEKIQPSELSQMYGIDESVLIDLQVIDPLQNFLILCKKLKDCGNDDNFSTSANEIIKLYVKEVKSVEATVWSGRSADQRKEIKMRVAKLNLNLKEIILSLHDLTKQAILEKEKRNEEVISKIRNNLDKIFNAETEPEQFKSKLDPFWAVLS
;
A
#
# COMPACT_ATOMS: atom_id res chain seq x y z
N MET A 1 -14.72 -3.58 10.22
CA MET A 1 -14.60 -4.34 8.96
C MET A 1 -15.29 -3.62 7.80
N GLU A 2 -16.54 -3.16 7.98
CA GLU A 2 -17.29 -2.38 6.98
C GLU A 2 -16.53 -1.13 6.46
N ASP A 3 -15.69 -0.51 7.30
CA ASP A 3 -14.89 0.66 6.94
C ASP A 3 -13.72 0.33 5.98
N LEU A 4 -13.14 -0.87 6.12
CA LEU A 4 -12.05 -1.33 5.25
C LEU A 4 -12.56 -1.60 3.84
N ASP A 5 -13.67 -2.33 3.72
CA ASP A 5 -14.29 -2.65 2.43
C ASP A 5 -14.82 -1.39 1.74
N LYS A 6 -15.37 -0.43 2.48
CA LYS A 6 -15.77 0.88 1.94
C LYS A 6 -14.57 1.65 1.41
N THR A 7 -13.46 1.66 2.15
CA THR A 7 -12.21 2.30 1.72
C THR A 7 -11.66 1.65 0.45
N LEU A 8 -11.66 0.31 0.40
CA LEU A 8 -11.29 -0.47 -0.78
C LEU A 8 -12.16 -0.12 -1.99
N ASP A 9 -13.47 -0.09 -1.83
CA ASP A 9 -14.41 0.27 -2.90
C ASP A 9 -14.14 1.68 -3.48
N ILE A 10 -13.74 2.64 -2.63
CA ILE A 10 -13.35 3.98 -3.08
C ILE A 10 -12.05 3.93 -3.88
N MET A 11 -11.00 3.26 -3.36
CA MET A 11 -9.71 3.12 -4.03
C MET A 11 -9.84 2.42 -5.39
N GLU A 12 -10.69 1.39 -5.46
CA GLU A 12 -11.00 0.68 -6.70
C GLU A 12 -11.66 1.60 -7.73
N ARG A 13 -12.69 2.37 -7.32
CA ARG A 13 -13.38 3.32 -8.21
C ARG A 13 -12.46 4.41 -8.75
N ASP A 14 -11.60 4.96 -7.89
CA ASP A 14 -10.60 5.95 -8.31
C ASP A 14 -9.63 5.34 -9.33
N LYS A 15 -9.24 4.07 -9.11
CA LYS A 15 -8.37 3.36 -10.04
C LYS A 15 -9.05 3.06 -11.38
N CYS A 16 -10.32 2.67 -11.39
CA CYS A 16 -11.13 2.52 -12.60
C CYS A 16 -11.13 3.82 -13.41
N THR A 17 -11.43 4.94 -12.74
CA THR A 17 -11.49 6.27 -13.35
C THR A 17 -10.15 6.67 -13.98
N ALA A 18 -9.04 6.45 -13.26
CA ALA A 18 -7.71 6.74 -13.77
C ALA A 18 -7.38 5.91 -15.03
N LEU A 19 -7.70 4.61 -15.03
CA LEU A 19 -7.43 3.72 -16.16
C LEU A 19 -8.29 4.07 -17.39
N LEU A 20 -9.54 4.49 -17.18
CA LEU A 20 -10.40 5.01 -18.25
C LEU A 20 -9.81 6.28 -18.88
N ALA A 21 -9.31 7.20 -18.07
CA ALA A 21 -8.66 8.42 -18.55
C ALA A 21 -7.38 8.09 -19.34
N GLU A 22 -6.54 7.18 -18.84
CA GLU A 22 -5.37 6.68 -19.58
C GLU A 22 -5.77 6.05 -20.92
N ASN A 23 -6.86 5.29 -20.95
CA ASN A 23 -7.36 4.70 -22.18
C ASN A 23 -7.82 5.79 -23.17
N ALA A 24 -8.57 6.79 -22.72
CA ALA A 24 -9.00 7.90 -23.57
C ALA A 24 -7.82 8.60 -24.24
N VAL A 25 -6.69 8.78 -23.54
CA VAL A 25 -5.45 9.30 -24.12
C VAL A 25 -4.89 8.37 -25.21
N ARG A 26 -4.91 7.05 -25.00
CA ARG A 26 -4.49 6.07 -26.03
C ARG A 26 -5.40 6.13 -27.26
N LEU A 27 -6.72 6.16 -27.08
CA LEU A 27 -7.68 6.29 -28.19
C LEU A 27 -7.42 7.58 -28.99
N LYS A 28 -7.16 8.71 -28.30
CA LYS A 28 -6.81 9.98 -28.96
C LYS A 28 -5.52 9.87 -29.77
N LYS A 29 -4.47 9.23 -29.23
CA LYS A 29 -3.21 8.99 -29.96
C LYS A 29 -3.44 8.14 -31.20
N ASN A 30 -4.23 7.07 -31.09
CA ASN A 30 -4.62 6.24 -32.23
C ASN A 30 -5.35 7.09 -33.28
N ASN A 31 -6.36 7.87 -32.88
CA ASN A 31 -7.10 8.73 -33.81
C ASN A 31 -6.18 9.69 -34.58
N ILE A 32 -5.24 10.34 -33.91
CA ILE A 32 -4.26 11.23 -34.57
C ILE A 32 -3.41 10.46 -35.59
N LYS A 33 -2.90 9.28 -35.22
CA LYS A 33 -2.06 8.44 -36.10
C LYS A 33 -2.79 8.11 -37.41
N PHE A 34 -4.04 7.70 -37.33
CA PHE A 34 -4.81 7.27 -38.50
C PHE A 34 -5.47 8.42 -39.29
N THR A 35 -5.61 9.60 -38.68
CA THR A 35 -6.06 10.82 -39.40
C THR A 35 -4.97 11.32 -40.34
N LYS A 36 -3.69 11.26 -39.95
CA LYS A 36 -2.55 11.69 -40.79
C LYS A 36 -2.41 10.87 -42.09
N SER A 37 -2.96 9.67 -42.13
CA SER A 37 -2.92 8.78 -43.30
C SER A 37 -4.25 8.68 -44.06
N ASN A 38 -5.23 9.53 -43.75
CA ASN A 38 -6.60 9.46 -44.30
C ASN A 38 -7.29 8.09 -44.11
N LYS A 39 -6.92 7.38 -43.03
CA LYS A 39 -7.33 6.00 -42.70
C LYS A 39 -8.23 5.94 -41.46
N LYS A 40 -9.00 7.00 -41.19
CA LYS A 40 -9.81 7.15 -39.95
C LYS A 40 -10.83 6.03 -39.70
N HIS A 41 -11.18 5.27 -40.72
CA HIS A 41 -12.08 4.11 -40.60
C HIS A 41 -11.47 2.85 -41.23
N SER A 42 -10.14 2.77 -41.31
CA SER A 42 -9.47 1.56 -41.79
C SER A 42 -9.61 0.42 -40.78
N GLN A 43 -9.47 -0.82 -41.25
CA GLN A 43 -9.46 -1.99 -40.36
C GLN A 43 -8.35 -1.87 -39.31
N GLU A 44 -7.16 -1.45 -39.73
CA GLU A 44 -6.01 -1.22 -38.83
C GLU A 44 -6.33 -0.23 -37.69
N HIS A 45 -7.15 0.78 -37.94
CA HIS A 45 -7.56 1.73 -36.91
C HIS A 45 -8.52 1.09 -35.91
N LEU A 46 -9.54 0.37 -36.40
CA LEU A 46 -10.54 -0.31 -35.59
C LEU A 46 -9.90 -1.40 -34.72
N ASP A 47 -8.96 -2.16 -35.28
CA ASP A 47 -8.17 -3.16 -34.55
C ASP A 47 -7.34 -2.49 -33.44
N ALA A 48 -6.72 -1.33 -33.72
CA ALA A 48 -5.98 -0.58 -32.72
C ALA A 48 -6.88 -0.05 -31.59
N GLN A 49 -8.16 0.28 -31.86
CA GLN A 49 -9.13 0.62 -30.81
C GLN A 49 -9.45 -0.60 -29.95
N MET A 50 -9.80 -1.73 -30.57
CA MET A 50 -10.08 -2.99 -29.88
C MET A 50 -8.93 -3.38 -28.93
N VAL A 51 -7.70 -3.37 -29.43
CA VAL A 51 -6.49 -3.69 -28.63
C VAL A 51 -6.34 -2.74 -27.43
N SER A 52 -6.71 -1.47 -27.58
CA SER A 52 -6.64 -0.51 -26.47
C SER A 52 -7.63 -0.86 -25.35
N TYR A 53 -8.85 -1.29 -25.69
CA TYR A 53 -9.87 -1.72 -24.73
C TYR A 53 -9.52 -3.06 -24.08
N GLU A 54 -9.01 -4.03 -24.85
CA GLU A 54 -8.51 -5.29 -24.29
C GLU A 54 -7.38 -5.06 -23.29
N ARG A 55 -6.46 -4.12 -23.61
CA ARG A 55 -5.41 -3.70 -22.67
C ARG A 55 -5.99 -3.05 -21.42
N LEU A 56 -6.98 -2.18 -21.57
CA LEU A 56 -7.67 -1.55 -20.44
C LEU A 56 -8.25 -2.62 -19.49
N ILE A 57 -9.00 -3.59 -20.01
CA ILE A 57 -9.62 -4.66 -19.22
C ILE A 57 -8.55 -5.46 -18.45
N ARG A 58 -7.46 -5.88 -19.12
CA ARG A 58 -6.36 -6.60 -18.45
C ARG A 58 -5.71 -5.77 -17.34
N SER A 59 -5.48 -4.48 -17.60
CA SER A 59 -4.90 -3.57 -16.61
C SER A 59 -5.83 -3.32 -15.43
N LEU A 60 -7.14 -3.23 -15.69
CA LEU A 60 -8.17 -3.05 -14.66
C LEU A 60 -8.17 -4.21 -13.69
N ILE A 61 -8.41 -5.44 -14.17
CA ILE A 61 -8.49 -6.63 -13.32
C ILE A 61 -7.22 -6.78 -12.46
N LYS A 62 -6.04 -6.63 -13.07
CA LYS A 62 -4.76 -6.71 -12.35
C LYS A 62 -4.64 -5.63 -11.25
N ALA A 63 -5.06 -4.40 -11.55
CA ALA A 63 -4.95 -3.29 -10.60
C ALA A 63 -5.89 -3.49 -9.39
N LEU A 64 -7.12 -3.94 -9.63
CA LEU A 64 -8.10 -4.19 -8.56
C LEU A 64 -7.63 -5.31 -7.61
N VAL A 65 -7.18 -6.44 -8.17
CA VAL A 65 -6.55 -7.52 -7.38
C VAL A 65 -5.37 -7.02 -6.55
N THR A 66 -4.55 -6.13 -7.11
CA THR A 66 -3.38 -5.59 -6.41
C THR A 66 -3.79 -4.69 -5.23
N ILE A 67 -4.83 -3.86 -5.41
CA ILE A 67 -5.37 -2.99 -4.35
C ILE A 67 -5.92 -3.86 -3.21
N GLU A 68 -6.82 -4.78 -3.53
CA GLU A 68 -7.47 -5.66 -2.55
C GLU A 68 -6.40 -6.47 -1.79
N LYS A 69 -5.46 -7.12 -2.50
CA LYS A 69 -4.37 -7.89 -1.90
C LYS A 69 -3.54 -7.04 -0.93
N LYS A 70 -3.07 -5.89 -1.39
CA LYS A 70 -2.12 -5.06 -0.62
C LYS A 70 -2.75 -4.58 0.69
N VAL A 71 -3.99 -4.12 0.63
CA VAL A 71 -4.70 -3.61 1.81
C VAL A 71 -5.03 -4.74 2.77
N ARG A 72 -5.57 -5.86 2.28
CA ARG A 72 -5.90 -7.02 3.13
C ARG A 72 -4.68 -7.61 3.84
N LEU A 73 -3.54 -7.74 3.16
CA LEU A 73 -2.30 -8.18 3.80
C LEU A 73 -1.79 -7.20 4.87
N LYS A 74 -1.98 -5.90 4.67
CA LYS A 74 -1.58 -4.89 5.65
C LYS A 74 -2.37 -5.02 6.96
N TYR A 75 -3.67 -5.30 6.86
CA TYR A 75 -4.55 -5.49 8.01
C TYR A 75 -4.75 -6.96 8.39
N LEU A 76 -4.01 -7.89 7.78
CA LEU A 76 -4.13 -9.34 8.02
C LEU A 76 -5.59 -9.84 8.02
N VAL A 77 -6.41 -9.32 7.09
CA VAL A 77 -7.81 -9.71 6.94
C VAL A 77 -7.94 -10.61 5.73
N THR A 78 -8.50 -11.80 5.90
CA THR A 78 -8.75 -12.74 4.81
C THR A 78 -9.88 -12.23 3.90
N LEU A 79 -10.09 -12.86 2.75
CA LEU A 79 -11.19 -12.54 1.85
C LEU A 79 -12.32 -13.54 2.06
N ASP A 80 -13.41 -13.13 2.69
CA ASP A 80 -14.58 -13.98 2.87
C ASP A 80 -15.39 -14.14 1.56
N ASP A 81 -16.28 -15.13 1.55
CA ASP A 81 -17.08 -15.46 0.36
C ASP A 81 -18.07 -14.35 -0.02
N GLU A 82 -18.59 -13.60 0.96
CA GLU A 82 -19.53 -12.50 0.71
C GLU A 82 -18.83 -11.39 -0.07
N ARG A 83 -17.67 -10.94 0.40
CA ARG A 83 -16.83 -9.96 -0.29
C ARG A 83 -16.35 -10.50 -1.62
N ALA A 84 -15.88 -11.74 -1.70
CA ALA A 84 -15.41 -12.33 -2.95
C ALA A 84 -16.51 -12.31 -4.03
N ASN A 85 -17.75 -12.64 -3.66
CA ASN A 85 -18.91 -12.57 -4.57
C ASN A 85 -19.24 -11.12 -4.98
N LYS A 86 -19.15 -10.17 -4.05
CA LYS A 86 -19.30 -8.74 -4.35
C LYS A 86 -18.24 -8.27 -5.35
N LEU A 87 -16.97 -8.64 -5.17
CA LEU A 87 -15.87 -8.29 -6.08
C LEU A 87 -16.12 -8.87 -7.48
N ARG A 88 -16.46 -10.16 -7.58
CA ARG A 88 -16.81 -10.80 -8.87
C ARG A 88 -17.91 -10.02 -9.59
N SER A 89 -18.98 -9.67 -8.89
CA SER A 89 -20.11 -8.95 -9.47
C SER A 89 -19.73 -7.53 -9.90
N SER A 90 -19.07 -6.78 -9.03
CA SER A 90 -18.63 -5.40 -9.29
C SER A 90 -17.66 -5.33 -10.48
N TRP A 91 -16.60 -6.15 -10.48
CA TRP A 91 -15.59 -6.11 -11.53
C TRP A 91 -16.13 -6.60 -12.88
N ASN A 92 -17.05 -7.59 -12.88
CA ASN A 92 -17.75 -8.01 -14.09
C ASN A 92 -18.63 -6.88 -14.66
N THR A 93 -19.26 -6.09 -13.80
CA THR A 93 -20.06 -4.93 -14.20
C THR A 93 -19.17 -3.87 -14.85
N GLU A 94 -18.03 -3.54 -14.24
CA GLU A 94 -17.06 -2.58 -14.80
C GLU A 94 -16.53 -3.02 -16.17
N VAL A 95 -16.18 -4.31 -16.32
CA VAL A 95 -15.75 -4.87 -17.60
C VAL A 95 -16.86 -4.77 -18.67
N ALA A 96 -18.11 -5.07 -18.30
CA ALA A 96 -19.25 -4.95 -19.21
C ALA A 96 -19.46 -3.50 -19.65
N CYS A 97 -19.40 -2.53 -18.73
CA CYS A 97 -19.48 -1.11 -19.05
C CYS A 97 -18.38 -0.65 -20.02
N ILE A 98 -17.15 -1.13 -19.84
CA ILE A 98 -16.03 -0.83 -20.75
C ILE A 98 -16.29 -1.35 -22.17
N LEU A 99 -16.83 -2.56 -22.30
CA LEU A 99 -17.14 -3.15 -23.60
C LEU A 99 -18.38 -2.51 -24.25
N GLU A 100 -19.37 -2.09 -23.47
CA GLU A 100 -20.51 -1.31 -23.98
C GLU A 100 -20.08 0.08 -24.46
N ASP A 101 -19.12 0.72 -23.78
CA ASP A 101 -18.51 1.97 -24.27
C ASP A 101 -17.79 1.76 -25.62
N LEU A 102 -17.04 0.66 -25.78
CA LEU A 102 -16.43 0.30 -27.08
C LEU A 102 -17.51 0.09 -28.15
N LYS A 103 -18.56 -0.68 -27.82
CA LYS A 103 -19.66 -1.01 -28.73
C LYS A 103 -20.37 0.25 -29.20
N SER A 104 -20.78 1.11 -28.27
CA SER A 104 -21.50 2.36 -28.58
C SER A 104 -20.69 3.29 -29.50
N LYS A 105 -19.36 3.32 -29.36
CA LYS A 105 -18.48 4.19 -30.16
C LYS A 105 -18.21 3.67 -31.57
N TYR A 106 -18.07 2.36 -31.77
CA TYR A 106 -17.52 1.82 -33.02
C TYR A 106 -18.47 0.90 -33.80
N ARG A 107 -19.58 0.45 -33.20
CA ARG A 107 -20.51 -0.49 -33.86
C ARG A 107 -21.10 0.07 -35.16
N SER A 108 -21.45 1.36 -35.19
CA SER A 108 -21.97 2.02 -36.41
C SER A 108 -20.96 2.01 -37.57
N VAL A 109 -19.67 2.13 -37.27
CA VAL A 109 -18.59 2.05 -38.26
C VAL A 109 -18.46 0.63 -38.81
N HIS A 110 -18.55 -0.38 -37.94
CA HIS A 110 -18.55 -1.78 -38.36
C HIS A 110 -19.79 -2.16 -39.18
N LEU A 111 -20.94 -1.56 -38.89
CA LEU A 111 -22.15 -1.71 -39.71
C LEU A 111 -21.95 -1.19 -41.14
N GLN A 112 -21.38 0.00 -41.30
CA GLN A 112 -21.07 0.58 -42.62
C GLN A 112 -20.08 -0.28 -43.41
N ARG A 113 -19.16 -0.95 -42.70
CA ARG A 113 -18.14 -1.84 -43.28
C ARG A 113 -18.62 -3.29 -43.48
N ARG A 114 -19.87 -3.60 -43.13
CA ARG A 114 -20.46 -4.97 -43.18
C ARG A 114 -19.65 -6.00 -42.38
N SER A 115 -19.11 -5.59 -41.23
CA SER A 115 -18.33 -6.44 -40.33
C SER A 115 -18.88 -6.41 -38.89
N VAL A 116 -20.18 -6.12 -38.74
CA VAL A 116 -20.80 -5.91 -37.42
C VAL A 116 -20.94 -7.21 -36.63
N GLU A 117 -21.18 -8.32 -37.32
CA GLU A 117 -21.30 -9.66 -36.72
C GLU A 117 -19.96 -10.07 -36.08
N ASP A 118 -18.87 -10.04 -36.85
CA ASP A 118 -17.52 -10.32 -36.34
C ASP A 118 -17.13 -9.44 -35.14
N PHE A 119 -17.55 -8.17 -35.15
CA PHE A 119 -17.27 -7.23 -34.07
C PHE A 119 -18.09 -7.55 -32.81
N ASP A 120 -19.38 -7.80 -32.95
CA ASP A 120 -20.28 -8.15 -31.84
C ASP A 120 -19.87 -9.52 -31.23
N ASP A 121 -19.43 -10.47 -32.05
CA ASP A 121 -18.89 -11.77 -31.61
C ASP A 121 -17.60 -11.59 -30.83
N LYS A 122 -16.67 -10.75 -31.32
CA LYS A 122 -15.41 -10.48 -30.62
C LYS A 122 -15.63 -9.78 -29.28
N ILE A 123 -16.60 -8.86 -29.19
CA ILE A 123 -17.00 -8.26 -27.91
C ILE A 123 -17.52 -9.33 -26.95
N SER A 124 -18.37 -10.23 -27.43
CA SER A 124 -18.96 -11.31 -26.62
C SER A 124 -17.90 -12.29 -26.12
N GLN A 125 -16.93 -12.63 -26.96
CA GLN A 125 -15.76 -13.44 -26.59
C GLN A 125 -14.91 -12.72 -25.54
N ASN A 126 -14.59 -11.44 -25.75
CA ASN A 126 -13.81 -10.64 -24.80
C ASN A 126 -14.51 -10.53 -23.43
N LEU A 127 -15.83 -10.34 -23.40
CA LEU A 127 -16.61 -10.33 -22.16
C LEU A 127 -16.53 -11.68 -21.43
N THR A 128 -16.71 -12.77 -22.17
CA THR A 128 -16.66 -14.13 -21.61
C THR A 128 -15.28 -14.45 -21.04
N SER A 129 -14.21 -14.19 -21.81
CA SER A 129 -12.83 -14.38 -21.33
C SER A 129 -12.50 -13.50 -20.13
N ALA A 130 -12.99 -12.27 -20.10
CA ALA A 130 -12.77 -11.38 -18.97
C ALA A 130 -13.52 -11.83 -17.71
N LYS A 131 -14.75 -12.34 -17.82
CA LYS A 131 -15.51 -12.92 -16.69
C LYS A 131 -14.80 -14.12 -16.08
N ILE A 132 -14.33 -15.05 -16.92
CA ILE A 132 -13.50 -16.18 -16.48
C ILE A 132 -12.25 -15.68 -15.77
N LYS A 133 -11.62 -14.62 -16.31
CA LYS A 133 -10.42 -14.05 -15.72
C LYS A 133 -10.69 -13.43 -14.35
N VAL A 134 -11.75 -12.63 -14.21
CA VAL A 134 -12.19 -12.06 -12.93
C VAL A 134 -12.40 -13.17 -11.91
N ASP A 135 -13.15 -14.21 -12.25
CA ASP A 135 -13.42 -15.32 -11.33
C ASP A 135 -12.13 -16.01 -10.88
N SER A 136 -11.26 -16.38 -11.83
CA SER A 136 -9.97 -17.02 -11.53
C SER A 136 -9.07 -16.16 -10.64
N GLU A 137 -9.09 -14.84 -10.83
CA GLU A 137 -8.26 -13.89 -10.09
C GLU A 137 -8.79 -13.66 -8.68
N VAL A 138 -10.11 -13.58 -8.49
CA VAL A 138 -10.72 -13.47 -7.15
C VAL A 138 -10.50 -14.75 -6.36
N THR A 139 -10.70 -15.92 -6.96
CA THR A 139 -10.45 -17.21 -6.28
C THR A 139 -8.99 -17.35 -5.88
N ARG A 140 -8.06 -17.05 -6.80
CA ARG A 140 -6.63 -17.07 -6.48
C ARG A 140 -6.27 -16.04 -5.39
N LEU A 141 -6.89 -14.87 -5.41
CA LEU A 141 -6.68 -13.84 -4.39
C LEU A 141 -7.09 -14.35 -3.01
N GLN A 142 -8.25 -15.01 -2.91
CA GLN A 142 -8.76 -15.61 -1.68
C GLN A 142 -7.78 -16.64 -1.10
N GLU A 143 -7.35 -17.61 -1.91
CA GLU A 143 -6.37 -18.63 -1.53
C GLU A 143 -5.03 -18.01 -1.12
N THR A 144 -4.54 -17.04 -1.90
CA THR A 144 -3.26 -16.39 -1.63
C THR A 144 -3.30 -15.61 -0.32
N LEU A 145 -4.38 -14.89 -0.06
CA LEU A 145 -4.54 -14.16 1.20
C LEU A 145 -4.62 -15.11 2.38
N GLN A 146 -5.37 -16.21 2.26
CA GLN A 146 -5.44 -17.21 3.32
C GLN A 146 -4.05 -17.74 3.67
N ASN A 147 -3.30 -18.20 2.67
CA ASN A 147 -1.96 -18.76 2.88
C ASN A 147 -0.96 -17.73 3.40
N ASP A 148 -0.95 -16.52 2.83
CA ASP A 148 -0.02 -15.44 3.20
C ASP A 148 -0.30 -14.95 4.64
N ILE A 149 -1.55 -14.99 5.10
CA ILE A 149 -1.95 -14.58 6.45
C ILE A 149 -1.72 -15.70 7.47
N GLU A 150 -2.13 -16.93 7.19
CA GLU A 150 -1.91 -18.08 8.09
C GLU A 150 -0.43 -18.38 8.31
N GLY A 151 0.40 -18.21 7.28
CA GLY A 151 1.86 -18.36 7.39
C GLY A 151 2.58 -17.13 7.96
N SER A 152 1.86 -16.06 8.30
CA SER A 152 2.44 -14.81 8.76
C SER A 152 2.74 -14.82 10.25
N GLU A 153 3.94 -14.38 10.63
CA GLU A 153 4.24 -13.99 12.03
C GLU A 153 3.81 -12.54 12.35
N LYS A 154 3.18 -11.87 11.39
CA LYS A 154 2.68 -10.51 11.56
C LYS A 154 1.47 -10.51 12.51
N ILE A 155 1.32 -9.42 13.23
CA ILE A 155 0.20 -9.18 14.14
C ILE A 155 -0.71 -8.07 13.63
N GLN A 156 -1.96 -8.06 14.08
CA GLN A 156 -2.95 -7.07 13.66
C GLN A 156 -2.48 -5.63 13.96
N PRO A 157 -2.78 -4.64 13.10
CA PRO A 157 -2.46 -3.23 13.39
C PRO A 157 -3.05 -2.73 14.72
N SER A 158 -4.21 -3.24 15.13
CA SER A 158 -4.81 -2.96 16.44
C SER A 158 -3.95 -3.46 17.61
N GLU A 159 -3.27 -4.60 17.45
CA GLU A 159 -2.35 -5.12 18.46
C GLU A 159 -1.06 -4.28 18.53
N LEU A 160 -0.53 -3.83 17.38
CA LEU A 160 0.57 -2.85 17.36
C LEU A 160 0.17 -1.55 18.07
N SER A 161 -1.04 -1.08 17.80
CA SER A 161 -1.60 0.12 18.42
C SER A 161 -1.62 -0.01 19.94
N GLN A 162 -2.11 -1.13 20.47
CA GLN A 162 -2.12 -1.41 21.91
C GLN A 162 -0.70 -1.54 22.48
N MET A 163 0.18 -2.26 21.78
CA MET A 163 1.51 -2.58 22.29
C MET A 163 2.39 -1.34 22.47
N TYR A 164 2.31 -0.39 21.55
CA TYR A 164 3.10 0.85 21.60
C TYR A 164 2.31 2.05 22.12
N GLY A 165 1.00 1.91 22.29
CA GLY A 165 0.11 3.01 22.66
C GLY A 165 0.04 4.08 21.56
N ILE A 166 0.08 3.71 20.29
CA ILE A 166 -0.04 4.63 19.14
C ILE A 166 -1.41 4.39 18.50
N ASP A 167 -2.18 5.43 18.23
CA ASP A 167 -3.48 5.26 17.57
C ASP A 167 -3.32 4.64 16.18
N GLU A 168 -4.23 3.75 15.78
CA GLU A 168 -4.12 3.03 14.50
C GLU A 168 -4.11 4.00 13.30
N SER A 169 -4.86 5.10 13.36
CA SER A 169 -4.83 6.17 12.37
C SER A 169 -3.43 6.79 12.23
N VAL A 170 -2.73 7.03 13.34
CA VAL A 170 -1.37 7.57 13.34
C VAL A 170 -0.38 6.55 12.75
N LEU A 171 -0.54 5.25 13.07
CA LEU A 171 0.27 4.19 12.45
C LEU A 171 0.10 4.14 10.92
N ILE A 172 -1.13 4.37 10.44
CA ILE A 172 -1.46 4.44 9.01
C ILE A 172 -0.86 5.69 8.36
N ASP A 173 -1.09 6.86 8.95
CA ASP A 173 -0.64 8.15 8.42
C ASP A 173 0.88 8.25 8.36
N LEU A 174 1.57 7.72 9.37
CA LEU A 174 3.03 7.63 9.39
C LEU A 174 3.57 6.55 8.45
N GLN A 175 2.73 5.62 8.01
CA GLN A 175 3.09 4.47 7.17
C GLN A 175 4.10 3.54 7.86
N VAL A 176 3.94 3.31 9.16
CA VAL A 176 4.91 2.56 9.99
C VAL A 176 4.47 1.15 10.36
N ILE A 177 3.26 0.71 9.99
CA ILE A 177 2.76 -0.65 10.28
C ILE A 177 3.73 -1.74 9.77
N ASP A 178 4.08 -1.71 8.49
CA ASP A 178 4.99 -2.71 7.90
C ASP A 178 6.40 -2.66 8.51
N PRO A 179 7.06 -1.49 8.63
CA PRO A 179 8.34 -1.37 9.33
C PRO A 179 8.31 -1.93 10.75
N LEU A 180 7.25 -1.64 11.52
CA LEU A 180 7.13 -2.04 12.92
C LEU A 180 6.87 -3.54 13.06
N GLN A 181 6.02 -4.13 12.21
CA GLN A 181 5.84 -5.59 12.14
C GLN A 181 7.15 -6.30 11.78
N ASN A 182 7.83 -5.82 10.74
CA ASN A 182 9.09 -6.42 10.30
C ASN A 182 10.15 -6.31 11.39
N PHE A 183 10.24 -5.16 12.06
CA PHE A 183 11.12 -4.97 13.21
C PHE A 183 10.89 -6.04 14.29
N LEU A 184 9.64 -6.30 14.69
CA LEU A 184 9.30 -7.32 15.69
C LEU A 184 9.68 -8.74 15.25
N ILE A 185 9.41 -9.08 13.98
CA ILE A 185 9.78 -10.39 13.41
C ILE A 185 11.30 -10.57 13.42
N LEU A 186 12.05 -9.54 13.04
CA LEU A 186 13.51 -9.57 13.03
C LEU A 186 14.08 -9.66 14.46
N CYS A 187 13.50 -8.95 15.42
CA CYS A 187 13.83 -9.07 16.84
C CYS A 187 13.64 -10.49 17.37
N LYS A 188 12.51 -11.14 17.03
CA LYS A 188 12.25 -12.53 17.40
C LYS A 188 13.29 -13.48 16.77
N LYS A 189 13.60 -13.31 15.49
CA LYS A 189 14.65 -14.10 14.81
C LYS A 189 16.02 -13.94 15.48
N LEU A 190 16.41 -12.72 15.85
CA LEU A 190 17.67 -12.49 16.57
C LEU A 190 17.71 -13.23 17.90
N LYS A 191 16.60 -13.23 18.65
CA LYS A 191 16.46 -13.98 19.89
C LYS A 191 16.57 -15.49 19.65
N ASP A 192 15.91 -16.01 18.62
CA ASP A 192 15.98 -17.43 18.24
C ASP A 192 17.40 -17.85 17.80
N CYS A 193 18.20 -16.90 17.29
CA CYS A 193 19.63 -17.09 17.00
C CYS A 193 20.55 -16.99 18.25
N GLY A 194 20.00 -16.86 19.45
CA GLY A 194 20.75 -16.87 20.71
C GLY A 194 21.26 -15.50 21.17
N ASN A 195 20.80 -14.39 20.57
CA ASN A 195 21.11 -13.05 21.09
C ASN A 195 20.28 -12.73 22.34
N ASP A 196 20.84 -11.89 23.20
CA ASP A 196 20.18 -11.43 24.43
C ASP A 196 18.89 -10.63 24.11
N ASP A 197 17.81 -10.95 24.84
CA ASP A 197 16.50 -10.32 24.72
C ASP A 197 16.50 -8.84 25.19
N ASN A 198 17.56 -8.44 25.91
CA ASN A 198 17.78 -7.06 26.33
C ASN A 198 17.77 -6.08 25.15
N PHE A 199 18.26 -6.49 23.98
CA PHE A 199 18.21 -5.69 22.75
C PHE A 199 16.77 -5.37 22.34
N SER A 200 15.95 -6.42 22.17
CA SER A 200 14.57 -6.30 21.70
C SER A 200 13.73 -5.51 22.70
N THR A 201 13.93 -5.77 24.00
CA THR A 201 13.25 -5.04 25.07
C THR A 201 13.59 -3.56 25.02
N SER A 202 14.88 -3.22 24.89
CA SER A 202 15.33 -1.82 24.91
C SER A 202 14.84 -1.02 23.71
N ALA A 203 14.81 -1.59 22.50
CA ALA A 203 14.22 -0.88 21.35
C ALA A 203 12.72 -0.67 21.47
N ASN A 204 11.99 -1.68 21.95
CA ASN A 204 10.55 -1.53 22.19
C ASN A 204 10.28 -0.40 23.19
N GLU A 205 11.13 -0.27 24.22
CA GLU A 205 11.02 0.80 25.21
C GLU A 205 11.35 2.19 24.64
N ILE A 206 12.32 2.31 23.73
CA ILE A 206 12.61 3.59 23.04
C ILE A 206 11.36 4.10 22.33
N ILE A 207 10.69 3.23 21.56
CA ILE A 207 9.47 3.60 20.83
C ILE A 207 8.39 4.04 21.84
N LYS A 208 8.15 3.26 22.90
CA LYS A 208 7.14 3.57 23.93
C LYS A 208 7.43 4.88 24.66
N LEU A 209 8.70 5.15 24.99
CA LEU A 209 9.11 6.41 25.61
C LEU A 209 8.84 7.59 24.69
N TYR A 210 9.24 7.48 23.42
CA TYR A 210 9.02 8.57 22.47
C TYR A 210 7.54 8.82 22.19
N VAL A 211 6.71 7.77 22.18
CA VAL A 211 5.25 7.90 22.09
C VAL A 211 4.67 8.63 23.30
N LYS A 212 5.18 8.41 24.51
CA LYS A 212 4.76 9.17 25.70
C LYS A 212 5.09 10.65 25.56
N GLU A 213 6.24 11.00 25.00
CA GLU A 213 6.61 12.40 24.71
C GLU A 213 5.68 13.04 23.67
N VAL A 214 5.34 12.32 22.60
CA VAL A 214 4.35 12.80 21.61
C VAL A 214 3.02 13.09 22.31
N LYS A 215 2.52 12.14 23.11
CA LYS A 215 1.22 12.26 23.80
C LYS A 215 1.23 13.36 24.87
N SER A 216 2.35 13.56 25.57
CA SER A 216 2.46 14.62 26.58
C SER A 216 2.30 16.00 25.94
N VAL A 217 2.93 16.22 24.78
CA VAL A 217 2.80 17.47 24.02
C VAL A 217 1.41 17.59 23.41
N GLU A 218 0.88 16.53 22.83
CA GLU A 218 -0.46 16.52 22.23
C GLU A 218 -1.57 16.86 23.23
N ALA A 219 -1.48 16.35 24.46
CA ALA A 219 -2.44 16.66 25.53
C ALA A 219 -2.49 18.17 25.87
N THR A 220 -1.43 18.92 25.58
CA THR A 220 -1.38 20.38 25.85
C THR A 220 -1.98 21.23 24.72
N VAL A 221 -2.32 20.65 23.56
CA VAL A 221 -2.82 21.40 22.39
C VAL A 221 -4.02 22.26 22.75
N TRP A 222 -4.98 21.74 23.52
CA TRP A 222 -6.19 22.48 23.87
C TRP A 222 -6.02 23.46 25.03
N SER A 223 -4.90 23.37 25.75
CA SER A 223 -4.52 24.30 26.82
C SER A 223 -3.93 25.62 26.28
N GLY A 224 -3.70 25.73 24.97
CA GLY A 224 -3.24 26.96 24.31
C GLY A 224 -4.27 28.08 24.38
N ARG A 225 -3.86 29.25 24.88
CA ARG A 225 -4.73 30.41 25.16
C ARG A 225 -5.15 31.16 23.88
N SER A 226 -4.45 30.96 22.76
CA SER A 226 -4.77 31.57 21.46
C SER A 226 -4.76 30.54 20.33
N ALA A 227 -5.37 30.87 19.19
CA ALA A 227 -5.33 30.03 17.99
C ALA A 227 -3.90 29.78 17.50
N ASP A 228 -3.04 30.80 17.56
CA ASP A 228 -1.64 30.69 17.14
C ASP A 228 -0.83 29.75 18.05
N GLN A 229 -1.02 29.83 19.37
CA GLN A 229 -0.39 28.89 20.30
C GLN A 229 -0.83 27.44 20.03
N ARG A 230 -2.13 27.22 19.80
CA ARG A 230 -2.62 25.88 19.45
C ARG A 230 -2.04 25.38 18.13
N LYS A 231 -1.86 26.27 17.14
CA LYS A 231 -1.22 25.93 15.86
C LYS A 231 0.25 25.56 16.05
N GLU A 232 0.98 26.30 16.85
CA GLU A 232 2.39 26.02 17.16
C GLU A 232 2.56 24.66 17.85
N ILE A 233 1.74 24.35 18.85
CA ILE A 233 1.76 23.04 19.52
C ILE A 233 1.43 21.92 18.53
N LYS A 234 0.41 22.09 17.66
CA LYS A 234 0.10 21.10 16.61
C LYS A 234 1.25 20.88 15.64
N MET A 235 1.97 21.94 15.25
CA MET A 235 3.18 21.81 14.42
C MET A 235 4.29 21.06 15.15
N ARG A 236 4.45 21.28 16.46
CA ARG A 236 5.38 20.51 17.28
C ARG A 236 5.01 19.03 17.34
N VAL A 237 3.74 18.70 17.57
CA VAL A 237 3.25 17.31 17.53
C VAL A 237 3.52 16.66 16.18
N ALA A 238 3.25 17.37 15.08
CA ALA A 238 3.55 16.86 13.73
C ALA A 238 5.05 16.56 13.54
N LYS A 239 5.93 17.44 14.04
CA LYS A 239 7.38 17.21 14.02
C LYS A 239 7.78 15.98 14.85
N LEU A 240 7.23 15.82 16.06
CA LEU A 240 7.50 14.65 16.90
C LEU A 240 6.99 13.36 16.24
N ASN A 241 5.83 13.38 15.60
CA ASN A 241 5.32 12.23 14.84
C ASN A 241 6.24 11.86 13.66
N LEU A 242 6.82 12.83 12.97
CA LEU A 242 7.84 12.56 11.94
C LEU A 242 9.11 11.97 12.54
N ASN A 243 9.57 12.47 13.68
CA ASN A 243 10.71 11.88 14.39
C ASN A 243 10.42 10.44 14.85
N LEU A 244 9.22 10.16 15.37
CA LEU A 244 8.79 8.82 15.76
C LEU A 244 8.86 7.86 14.56
N LYS A 245 8.39 8.29 13.39
CA LYS A 245 8.53 7.52 12.15
C LYS A 245 10.00 7.22 11.86
N GLU A 246 10.88 8.22 11.93
CA GLU A 246 12.30 8.00 11.66
C GLU A 246 12.99 7.09 12.69
N ILE A 247 12.58 7.16 13.96
CA ILE A 247 13.06 6.23 15.00
C ILE A 247 12.67 4.80 14.65
N ILE A 248 11.40 4.55 14.31
CA ILE A 248 10.91 3.22 13.94
C ILE A 248 11.67 2.67 12.72
N LEU A 249 11.85 3.48 11.68
CA LEU A 249 12.58 3.10 10.47
C LEU A 249 14.06 2.80 10.78
N SER A 250 14.68 3.66 11.58
CA SER A 250 16.08 3.50 12.01
C SER A 250 16.28 2.21 12.81
N LEU A 251 15.41 1.93 13.79
CA LEU A 251 15.48 0.71 14.58
C LEU A 251 15.27 -0.53 13.70
N HIS A 252 14.29 -0.50 12.80
CA HIS A 252 14.05 -1.57 11.84
C HIS A 252 15.29 -1.86 10.96
N ASP A 253 15.92 -0.82 10.41
CA ASP A 253 17.09 -1.00 9.56
C ASP A 253 18.35 -1.41 10.35
N LEU A 254 18.52 -0.94 11.60
CA LEU A 254 19.57 -1.46 12.48
C LEU A 254 19.37 -2.95 12.79
N THR A 255 18.14 -3.39 13.08
CA THR A 255 17.85 -4.80 13.33
C THR A 255 18.13 -5.66 12.10
N LYS A 256 17.86 -5.16 10.88
CA LYS A 256 18.28 -5.85 9.64
C LYS A 256 19.79 -6.02 9.56
N GLN A 257 20.56 -4.98 9.89
CA GLN A 257 22.02 -5.08 9.91
C GLN A 257 22.51 -6.06 10.97
N ALA A 258 21.88 -6.08 12.15
CA ALA A 258 22.24 -6.97 13.25
C ALA A 258 22.09 -8.46 12.89
N ILE A 259 21.11 -8.81 12.03
CA ILE A 259 20.90 -10.18 11.54
C ILE A 259 22.01 -10.65 10.59
N LEU A 260 22.69 -9.73 9.92
CA LEU A 260 23.76 -10.08 9.00
C LEU A 260 25.03 -10.48 9.77
N GLU A 261 25.77 -11.43 9.19
CA GLU A 261 27.17 -11.68 9.55
C GLU A 261 27.98 -10.39 9.47
N LYS A 262 28.95 -10.22 10.37
CA LYS A 262 29.68 -8.97 10.56
C LYS A 262 30.29 -8.44 9.27
N GLU A 263 30.82 -9.31 8.42
CA GLU A 263 31.46 -8.99 7.15
C GLU A 263 30.48 -8.49 6.08
N LYS A 264 29.18 -8.79 6.22
CA LYS A 264 28.11 -8.40 5.30
C LYS A 264 27.37 -7.14 5.75
N ARG A 265 27.69 -6.61 6.94
CA ARG A 265 27.09 -5.39 7.48
C ARG A 265 27.58 -4.17 6.70
N ASN A 266 26.69 -3.20 6.56
CA ASN A 266 27.03 -1.92 5.96
C ASN A 266 27.32 -0.89 7.04
N GLU A 267 28.60 -0.74 7.40
CA GLU A 267 29.07 0.19 8.43
C GLU A 267 28.73 1.65 8.15
N GLU A 268 28.70 2.06 6.87
CA GLU A 268 28.31 3.42 6.48
C GLU A 268 26.84 3.68 6.81
N VAL A 269 25.96 2.70 6.54
CA VAL A 269 24.54 2.78 6.88
C VAL A 269 24.34 2.80 8.39
N ILE A 270 25.04 1.94 9.14
CA ILE A 270 24.97 1.91 10.61
C ILE A 270 25.40 3.27 11.19
N SER A 271 26.53 3.82 10.73
CA SER A 271 27.03 5.13 11.19
C SER A 271 26.06 6.26 10.87
N LYS A 272 25.47 6.28 9.66
CA LYS A 272 24.45 7.28 9.28
C LYS A 272 23.21 7.20 10.17
N ILE A 273 22.71 5.99 10.42
CA ILE A 273 21.55 5.79 11.29
C ILE A 273 21.86 6.27 12.71
N ARG A 274 23.03 5.90 13.25
CA ARG A 274 23.48 6.35 14.58
C ARG A 274 23.48 7.87 14.69
N ASN A 275 24.13 8.56 13.76
CA ASN A 275 24.19 10.02 13.73
C ASN A 275 22.79 10.67 13.61
N ASN A 276 21.86 10.01 12.92
CA ASN A 276 20.49 10.50 12.80
C ASN A 276 19.72 10.36 14.12
N LEU A 277 19.80 9.19 14.77
CA LEU A 277 19.17 8.95 16.07
C LEU A 277 19.74 9.88 17.15
N ASP A 278 21.06 10.10 17.17
CA ASP A 278 21.69 11.05 18.08
C ASP A 278 21.15 12.47 17.90
N LYS A 279 20.95 12.93 16.65
CA LYS A 279 20.35 14.25 16.38
C LYS A 279 18.92 14.34 16.89
N ILE A 280 18.12 13.29 16.71
CA ILE A 280 16.73 13.26 17.18
C ILE A 280 16.70 13.30 18.71
N PHE A 281 17.47 12.44 19.38
CA PHE A 281 17.45 12.32 20.84
C PHE A 281 18.06 13.52 21.55
N ASN A 282 19.11 14.13 21.00
CA ASN A 282 19.68 15.37 21.55
C ASN A 282 18.73 16.57 21.49
N ALA A 283 17.66 16.50 20.70
CA ALA A 283 16.62 17.53 20.66
C ALA A 283 15.53 17.35 21.73
N GLU A 284 15.53 16.23 22.45
CA GLU A 284 14.56 15.92 23.52
C GLU A 284 15.01 16.42 24.89
N THR A 285 14.07 16.47 25.84
CA THR A 285 14.32 16.98 27.20
C THR A 285 15.27 16.11 28.01
N GLU A 286 15.23 14.78 27.81
CA GLU A 286 16.06 13.80 28.51
C GLU A 286 16.82 12.87 27.54
N PRO A 287 17.81 13.38 26.78
CA PRO A 287 18.48 12.62 25.72
C PRO A 287 19.13 11.31 26.19
N GLU A 288 19.69 11.31 27.40
CA GLU A 288 20.44 10.18 27.95
C GLU A 288 19.55 8.95 28.25
N GLN A 289 18.26 9.17 28.50
CA GLN A 289 17.30 8.08 28.68
C GLN A 289 17.10 7.29 27.38
N PHE A 290 17.13 7.97 26.23
CA PHE A 290 17.01 7.32 24.92
C PHE A 290 18.32 6.66 24.49
N LYS A 291 19.45 7.35 24.67
CA LYS A 291 20.77 6.83 24.29
C LYS A 291 21.15 5.57 25.04
N SER A 292 20.97 5.56 26.36
CA SER A 292 21.28 4.38 27.19
C SER A 292 20.49 3.14 26.78
N LYS A 293 19.28 3.30 26.24
CA LYS A 293 18.46 2.19 25.71
C LYS A 293 18.89 1.72 24.31
N LEU A 294 19.72 2.49 23.59
CA LEU A 294 20.34 2.04 22.34
C LEU A 294 21.65 1.29 22.56
N ASP A 295 22.27 1.37 23.74
CA ASP A 295 23.55 0.68 24.00
C ASP A 295 23.51 -0.83 23.70
N PRO A 296 22.41 -1.57 24.00
CA PRO A 296 22.28 -2.96 23.58
C PRO A 296 22.32 -3.17 22.06
N PHE A 297 21.83 -2.21 21.25
CA PHE A 297 21.96 -2.27 19.78
C PHE A 297 23.40 -2.17 19.34
N TRP A 298 24.15 -1.24 19.94
CA TRP A 298 25.55 -1.06 19.60
C TRP A 298 26.40 -2.25 20.00
N ALA A 299 26.08 -2.91 21.12
CA ALA A 299 26.76 -4.13 21.53
C ALA A 299 26.59 -5.28 20.52
N VAL A 300 25.38 -5.49 19.98
CA VAL A 300 25.11 -6.53 18.97
C VAL A 300 25.75 -6.20 17.61
N LEU A 301 25.85 -4.91 17.29
CA LEU A 301 26.42 -4.43 16.03
C LEU A 301 27.96 -4.34 16.04
N SER A 302 28.59 -4.33 17.20
CA SER A 302 30.06 -4.31 17.38
C SER A 302 30.72 -5.64 17.02
#